data_AF-J4K7W7-F1
#
_entry.id   AF-J4K7W7-F1
#
_cell.length_a   1.000
_cell.length_b   1.000
_cell.length_c   1.000
_cell.angle_alpha   90.00
_cell.angle_beta   90.00
_cell.angle_gamma   90.00
#
_symmetry.space_group_name_H-M   'P 1'
#
loop_
_entity.id
_entity.type
_entity.pdbx_description
1 polymer ?
#
loop_
_entity_poly.entity_id
_entity_poly.type
_entity_poly.pdbx_seq_one_letter_code
_entity_poly.pdbx_strand_id
1 'polypeptide(L)'
;MKNISILGSTGSIGTQALDIIRNKKDSFKVVAMSTNKNIDLVLDQIKEFKPEFVCVYDEVSCEKLKEKLKDEKIDIDIDFGMDGLIKTATYQNTQLLLTCVVGMIGLLPTIKAIESKIDIALANKETLVVAGNIVMEKARQCKVKILPVDSEHSAIFQCLVGEEQRYIKNLIITASGGAFRGMGKDEIRTKKAKDALKHPNWSMGAKITIDSATMMNKGLEIIEAYHLFGVKKEQIKACVHRQSIVHSMVEFEDNFIKAQMSVPDMRGAISYAFFYPQRTLSVMRELDLIGQSLTFEEIDEENFPCISLAKDALKSGGTATCVLNSANEELVNAYLKDEIGFYDISNVIYEALQKHKFISKPSLDEILQMDIWARDYVRDYLKTRV
;
A
#
# COMPACT_ATOMS: atom_id res chain seq x y z
N MET A 1 24.26 8.18 9.23
CA MET A 1 23.63 6.89 8.92
C MET A 1 22.32 6.78 9.70
N LYS A 2 21.20 6.52 9.02
CA LYS A 2 19.87 6.36 9.60
C LYS A 2 19.52 4.87 9.71
N ASN A 3 19.04 4.42 10.86
CA ASN A 3 18.64 3.02 11.07
C ASN A 3 17.22 2.78 10.54
N ILE A 4 17.07 1.77 9.68
CA ILE A 4 15.81 1.43 9.02
C ILE A 4 15.39 0.01 9.40
N SER A 5 14.11 -0.15 9.74
CA SER A 5 13.44 -1.45 9.82
C SER A 5 12.49 -1.61 8.64
N ILE A 6 12.37 -2.83 8.09
CA ILE A 6 11.58 -3.09 6.88
C ILE A 6 10.59 -4.23 7.13
N LEU A 7 9.29 -3.95 7.07
CA LEU A 7 8.26 -4.99 7.06
C LEU A 7 7.99 -5.41 5.62
N GLY A 8 8.30 -6.66 5.25
CA GLY A 8 8.08 -7.18 3.89
C GLY A 8 9.26 -6.97 2.93
N SER A 9 10.49 -7.23 3.37
CA SER A 9 11.73 -7.00 2.62
C SER A 9 11.85 -7.78 1.30
N THR A 10 11.13 -8.90 1.18
CA THR A 10 11.16 -9.78 -0.01
C THR A 10 10.07 -9.45 -1.03
N GLY A 11 9.18 -8.50 -0.74
CA GLY A 11 8.19 -7.98 -1.67
C GLY A 11 8.78 -6.94 -2.64
N SER A 12 8.00 -6.52 -3.64
CA SER A 12 8.45 -5.57 -4.68
C SER A 12 8.99 -4.26 -4.11
N ILE A 13 8.33 -3.67 -3.11
CA ILE A 13 8.79 -2.43 -2.47
C ILE A 13 10.01 -2.68 -1.58
N GLY A 14 10.03 -3.80 -0.83
CA GLY A 14 11.14 -4.16 0.04
C GLY A 14 12.45 -4.36 -0.72
N THR A 15 12.42 -5.08 -1.85
CA THR A 15 13.61 -5.31 -2.69
C THR A 15 14.10 -4.02 -3.34
N GLN A 16 13.21 -3.14 -3.78
CA GLN A 16 13.55 -1.82 -4.32
C GLN A 16 14.12 -0.88 -3.24
N ALA A 17 13.61 -0.94 -2.00
CA ALA A 17 14.17 -0.20 -0.88
C ALA A 17 15.59 -0.66 -0.54
N LEU A 18 15.83 -1.98 -0.54
CA LEU A 18 17.15 -2.56 -0.37
C LEU A 18 18.10 -2.20 -1.52
N ASP A 19 17.60 -2.07 -2.75
CA ASP A 19 18.39 -1.54 -3.87
C ASP A 19 18.87 -0.10 -3.64
N ILE A 20 18.00 0.78 -3.12
CA ILE A 20 18.39 2.15 -2.74
C ILE A 20 19.45 2.11 -1.63
N ILE A 21 19.25 1.30 -0.59
CA ILE A 21 20.18 1.18 0.54
C ILE A 21 21.54 0.64 0.06
N ARG A 22 21.55 -0.35 -0.83
CA ARG A 22 22.77 -0.90 -1.45
C ARG A 22 23.58 0.16 -2.19
N ASN A 23 22.91 1.09 -2.87
CA ASN A 23 23.56 2.19 -3.59
C ASN A 23 23.92 3.39 -2.69
N LYS A 24 23.46 3.40 -1.42
CA LYS A 24 23.62 4.52 -0.46
C LYS A 24 24.03 4.01 0.93
N LYS A 25 24.97 3.05 1.01
CA LYS A 25 25.33 2.33 2.25
C LYS A 25 25.75 3.26 3.40
N ASP A 26 26.40 4.38 3.10
CA ASP A 26 26.82 5.34 4.14
C ASP A 26 25.64 6.11 4.76
N SER A 27 24.49 6.11 4.09
CA SER A 27 23.29 6.82 4.51
C SER A 27 22.38 5.97 5.40
N PHE A 28 22.34 4.65 5.23
CA PHE A 28 21.37 3.78 5.90
C PHE A 28 21.96 2.46 6.42
N LYS A 29 21.45 2.00 7.55
CA LYS A 29 21.69 0.66 8.09
C LYS A 29 20.35 -0.06 8.24
N VAL A 30 20.22 -1.27 7.71
CA VAL A 30 19.05 -2.11 7.98
C VAL A 30 19.28 -2.79 9.33
N VAL A 31 18.44 -2.50 10.33
CA VAL A 31 18.58 -3.08 11.68
C VAL A 31 17.65 -4.26 11.89
N ALA A 32 16.47 -4.25 11.29
CA ALA A 32 15.56 -5.38 11.29
C ALA A 32 14.80 -5.50 9.97
N MET A 33 14.41 -6.73 9.60
CA MET A 33 13.60 -6.97 8.41
C MET A 33 12.60 -8.10 8.63
N SER A 34 11.52 -8.13 7.85
CA SER A 34 10.58 -9.25 7.86
C SER A 34 10.27 -9.79 6.47
N THR A 35 9.97 -11.09 6.40
CA THR A 35 9.48 -11.78 5.22
C THR A 35 8.28 -12.67 5.60
N ASN A 36 7.60 -13.23 4.61
CA ASN A 36 6.57 -14.25 4.83
C ASN A 36 7.11 -15.65 4.49
N LYS A 37 7.22 -15.97 3.19
CA LYS A 37 7.56 -17.33 2.72
C LYS A 37 8.83 -17.42 1.87
N ASN A 38 9.37 -16.30 1.39
CA ASN A 38 10.51 -16.29 0.47
C ASN A 38 11.84 -16.40 1.23
N ILE A 39 12.22 -17.63 1.58
CA ILE A 39 13.36 -17.94 2.44
C ILE A 39 14.70 -17.77 1.74
N ASP A 40 14.79 -18.14 0.46
CA ASP A 40 16.03 -18.00 -0.29
C ASP A 40 16.43 -16.52 -0.43
N LEU A 41 15.46 -15.68 -0.82
CA LEU A 41 15.72 -14.26 -0.97
C LEU A 41 16.05 -13.57 0.37
N VAL A 42 15.35 -13.90 1.46
CA VAL A 42 15.67 -13.27 2.75
C VAL A 42 17.05 -13.69 3.25
N LEU A 43 17.48 -14.94 2.98
CA LEU A 43 18.83 -15.39 3.34
C LEU A 43 19.90 -14.57 2.60
N ASP A 44 19.72 -14.32 1.30
CA ASP A 44 20.61 -13.45 0.54
C ASP A 44 20.63 -12.01 1.08
N GLN A 45 19.46 -11.48 1.46
CA GLN A 45 19.35 -10.17 2.09
C GLN A 45 20.06 -10.12 3.46
N ILE A 46 19.96 -11.17 4.27
CA ILE A 46 20.66 -11.26 5.56
C ILE A 46 22.17 -11.22 5.36
N LYS A 47 22.69 -12.00 4.40
CA LYS A 47 24.12 -12.04 4.07
C LYS A 47 24.65 -10.67 3.62
N GLU A 48 23.87 -9.96 2.80
CA GLU A 48 24.26 -8.66 2.27
C GLU A 48 24.16 -7.53 3.32
N PHE A 49 23.00 -7.40 3.96
CA PHE A 49 22.66 -6.22 4.77
C PHE A 49 22.95 -6.41 6.26
N LYS A 50 23.20 -7.66 6.70
CA LYS A 50 23.55 -8.03 8.08
C LYS A 50 22.64 -7.35 9.12
N PRO A 51 21.30 -7.53 9.01
CA PRO A 51 20.39 -7.05 10.04
C PRO A 51 20.69 -7.73 11.38
N GLU A 52 20.23 -7.11 12.46
CA GLU A 52 20.37 -7.65 13.81
C GLU A 52 19.20 -8.58 14.16
N PHE A 53 18.05 -8.40 13.51
CA PHE A 53 16.85 -9.20 13.74
C PHE A 53 16.06 -9.47 12.45
N VAL A 54 15.50 -10.67 12.34
CA VAL A 54 14.62 -11.07 11.23
C VAL A 54 13.32 -11.68 11.74
N CYS A 55 12.20 -11.24 11.18
CA CYS A 55 10.91 -11.93 11.37
C CYS A 55 10.54 -12.72 10.12
N VAL A 56 10.17 -13.99 10.27
CA VAL A 56 9.53 -14.78 9.22
C VAL A 56 8.09 -15.05 9.66
N TYR A 57 7.11 -14.40 9.02
CA TYR A 57 5.73 -14.46 9.49
C TYR A 57 5.16 -15.89 9.51
N ASP A 58 5.46 -16.69 8.49
CA ASP A 58 5.03 -18.10 8.40
C ASP A 58 5.97 -19.01 9.21
N GLU A 59 5.40 -19.71 10.18
CA GLU A 59 6.15 -20.56 11.13
C GLU A 59 6.95 -21.67 10.44
N VAL A 60 6.35 -22.35 9.46
CA VAL A 60 7.00 -23.44 8.70
C VAL A 60 8.19 -22.90 7.90
N SER A 61 8.03 -21.72 7.29
CA SER A 61 9.11 -21.01 6.62
C SER A 61 10.18 -20.51 7.60
N CYS A 62 9.82 -20.13 8.83
CA CYS A 62 10.78 -19.70 9.86
C CYS A 62 11.76 -20.82 10.22
N GLU A 63 11.25 -22.03 10.47
CA GLU A 63 12.09 -23.19 10.77
C GLU A 63 13.06 -23.52 9.63
N LYS A 64 12.61 -23.42 8.38
CA LYS A 64 13.48 -23.59 7.20
C LYS A 64 14.61 -22.56 7.16
N LEU A 65 14.36 -21.31 7.57
CA LEU A 65 15.40 -20.29 7.61
C LEU A 65 16.42 -20.57 8.71
N LYS A 66 15.97 -21.01 9.91
CA LYS A 66 16.86 -21.38 11.01
C LYS A 66 17.85 -22.49 10.62
N GLU A 67 17.38 -23.51 9.91
CA GLU A 67 18.23 -24.59 9.38
C GLU A 67 19.31 -24.02 8.45
N LYS A 68 18.93 -23.19 7.48
CA LYS A 68 19.89 -22.57 6.54
C LYS A 68 20.90 -21.65 7.22
N LEU A 69 20.46 -20.87 8.22
CA LEU A 69 21.35 -19.99 8.98
C LEU A 69 22.39 -20.79 9.76
N LYS A 70 22.01 -21.94 10.32
CA LYS A 70 22.93 -22.86 11.00
C LYS A 70 23.96 -23.43 10.05
N ASP A 71 23.54 -23.88 8.86
CA ASP A 71 24.44 -24.41 7.82
C ASP A 71 25.46 -23.36 7.35
N GLU A 72 25.01 -22.11 7.23
CA GLU A 72 25.83 -20.95 6.82
C GLU A 72 26.64 -20.32 7.98
N LYS A 73 26.45 -20.81 9.22
CA LYS A 73 27.06 -20.27 10.45
C LYS A 73 26.80 -18.77 10.66
N ILE A 74 25.58 -18.34 10.35
CA ILE A 74 25.12 -16.97 10.57
C ILE A 74 24.34 -16.94 11.89
N ASP A 75 24.83 -16.14 12.85
CA ASP A 75 24.17 -15.89 14.12
C ASP A 75 23.33 -14.61 14.03
N ILE A 76 22.01 -14.74 14.18
CA ILE A 76 21.05 -13.63 14.10
C ILE A 76 19.80 -13.96 14.91
N ASP A 77 19.23 -12.96 15.57
CA ASP A 77 17.96 -13.10 16.30
C ASP A 77 16.79 -13.25 15.31
N ILE A 78 15.93 -14.24 15.54
CA ILE A 78 14.83 -14.60 14.63
C ILE A 78 13.56 -14.91 15.40
N ASP A 79 12.44 -14.39 14.89
CA ASP A 79 11.10 -14.66 15.42
C ASP A 79 10.08 -14.86 14.28
N PHE A 80 8.82 -15.17 14.62
CA PHE A 80 7.75 -15.39 13.66
C PHE A 80 6.42 -14.77 14.08
N GLY A 81 5.44 -14.84 13.18
CA GLY A 81 4.08 -14.37 13.43
C GLY A 81 3.97 -12.87 13.69
N MET A 82 2.87 -12.48 14.35
CA MET A 82 2.56 -11.08 14.65
C MET A 82 3.54 -10.47 15.66
N ASP A 83 3.94 -11.24 16.68
CA ASP A 83 4.90 -10.77 17.69
C ASP A 83 6.25 -10.44 17.05
N GLY A 84 6.73 -11.29 16.14
CA GLY A 84 7.91 -11.01 15.34
C GLY A 84 7.77 -9.76 14.47
N LEU A 85 6.62 -9.54 13.81
CA LEU A 85 6.38 -8.33 13.01
C LEU A 85 6.38 -7.06 13.87
N ILE A 86 5.74 -7.11 15.04
CA ILE A 86 5.75 -5.99 16.00
C ILE A 86 7.19 -5.72 16.45
N LYS A 87 7.95 -6.76 16.82
CA LYS A 87 9.35 -6.64 17.21
C LYS A 87 10.22 -6.05 16.10
N THR A 88 10.00 -6.43 14.83
CA THR A 88 10.67 -5.79 13.67
C THR A 88 10.31 -4.31 13.59
N ALA A 89 9.03 -3.97 13.74
CA ALA A 89 8.55 -2.60 13.63
C ALA A 89 9.06 -1.68 14.75
N THR A 90 9.28 -2.23 15.94
CA THR A 90 9.76 -1.50 17.12
C THR A 90 11.21 -1.83 17.49
N TYR A 91 11.99 -2.39 16.56
CA TYR A 91 13.33 -2.86 16.87
C TYR A 91 14.22 -1.72 17.39
N GLN A 92 15.09 -2.02 18.35
CA GLN A 92 15.89 -1.01 19.04
C GLN A 92 16.67 -0.10 18.06
N ASN A 93 16.75 1.19 18.39
CA ASN A 93 17.42 2.20 17.59
C ASN A 93 16.87 2.42 16.16
N THR A 94 15.71 1.85 15.81
CA THR A 94 15.03 2.16 14.53
C THR A 94 14.63 3.63 14.50
N GLN A 95 14.97 4.33 13.42
CA GLN A 95 14.59 5.73 13.23
C GLN A 95 13.50 5.88 12.17
N LEU A 96 13.44 4.96 11.21
CA LEU A 96 12.44 4.93 10.15
C LEU A 96 11.99 3.49 9.92
N LEU A 97 10.68 3.26 9.96
CA LEU A 97 10.06 2.00 9.57
C LEU A 97 9.53 2.10 8.14
N LEU A 98 10.04 1.29 7.23
CA LEU A 98 9.34 1.03 5.96
C LEU A 98 8.33 -0.09 6.18
N THR A 99 7.04 0.23 6.12
CA THR A 99 5.97 -0.76 6.13
C THR A 99 5.47 -1.01 4.71
N CYS A 100 5.83 -2.17 4.16
CA CYS A 100 5.48 -2.58 2.80
C CYS A 100 4.94 -4.01 2.70
N VAL A 101 4.39 -4.51 3.81
CA VAL A 101 3.54 -5.70 3.82
C VAL A 101 2.23 -5.42 3.08
N VAL A 102 1.61 -6.47 2.54
CA VAL A 102 0.34 -6.37 1.81
C VAL A 102 -0.81 -6.66 2.76
N GLY A 103 -1.84 -5.81 2.72
CA GLY A 103 -3.07 -5.99 3.48
C GLY A 103 -3.03 -5.43 4.90
N MET A 104 -4.12 -5.65 5.64
CA MET A 104 -4.33 -5.10 6.98
C MET A 104 -3.31 -5.56 8.03
N ILE A 105 -2.55 -6.62 7.76
CA ILE A 105 -1.55 -7.17 8.68
C ILE A 105 -0.50 -6.12 9.13
N GLY A 106 -0.28 -5.07 8.34
CA GLY A 106 0.62 -3.97 8.68
C GLY A 106 0.09 -3.01 9.75
N LEU A 107 -1.20 -3.05 10.10
CA LEU A 107 -1.83 -2.10 11.01
C LEU A 107 -1.23 -2.13 12.42
N LEU A 108 -1.22 -3.31 13.06
CA LEU A 108 -0.75 -3.47 14.43
C LEU A 108 0.74 -3.12 14.56
N PRO A 109 1.65 -3.63 13.71
CA PRO A 109 3.06 -3.23 13.74
C PRO A 109 3.25 -1.73 13.53
N THR A 110 2.46 -1.10 12.65
CA THR A 110 2.56 0.35 12.39
C THR A 110 2.12 1.17 13.61
N ILE A 111 1.01 0.80 14.26
CA ILE A 111 0.57 1.47 15.50
C ILE A 111 1.66 1.36 16.59
N LYS A 112 2.27 0.18 16.74
CA LYS A 112 3.34 -0.03 17.72
C LYS A 112 4.59 0.78 17.41
N ALA A 113 4.99 0.89 16.15
CA ALA A 113 6.08 1.76 15.75
C ALA A 113 5.80 3.25 16.06
N ILE A 114 4.57 3.70 15.84
CA ILE A 114 4.15 5.07 16.20
C ILE A 114 4.21 5.29 17.72
N GLU A 115 3.73 4.33 18.52
CA GLU A 115 3.83 4.36 19.99
C GLU A 115 5.30 4.43 20.46
N SER A 116 6.19 3.76 19.74
CA SER A 116 7.65 3.82 19.93
C SER A 116 8.32 5.08 19.37
N LYS A 117 7.55 6.04 18.83
CA LYS A 117 8.04 7.31 18.25
C LYS A 117 8.97 7.13 17.03
N ILE A 118 8.74 6.09 16.25
CA ILE A 118 9.48 5.79 15.02
C ILE A 118 8.76 6.44 13.83
N ASP A 119 9.48 7.18 12.99
CA ASP A 119 8.92 7.73 11.73
C ASP A 119 8.54 6.59 10.79
N ILE A 120 7.45 6.75 10.02
CA ILE A 120 6.90 5.71 9.16
C ILE A 120 7.05 6.12 7.70
N ALA A 121 7.72 5.30 6.89
CA ALA A 121 7.60 5.29 5.45
C ALA A 121 6.49 4.28 5.07
N LEU A 122 5.33 4.80 4.70
CA LEU A 122 4.09 4.03 4.55
C LEU A 122 3.85 3.66 3.08
N ALA A 123 4.07 2.40 2.74
CA ALA A 123 3.68 1.82 1.44
C ALA A 123 2.42 0.94 1.54
N ASN A 124 2.11 0.45 2.73
CA ASN A 124 0.92 -0.35 3.03
C ASN A 124 -0.31 0.56 3.21
N LYS A 125 -0.97 0.91 2.10
CA LYS A 125 -2.17 1.75 2.08
C LYS A 125 -3.30 1.21 2.94
N GLU A 126 -3.43 -0.12 3.03
CA GLU A 126 -4.50 -0.78 3.77
C GLU A 126 -4.52 -0.38 5.24
N THR A 127 -3.38 -0.06 5.85
CA THR A 127 -3.30 0.48 7.22
C THR A 127 -4.15 1.76 7.39
N LEU A 128 -4.10 2.69 6.44
CA LEU A 128 -4.90 3.91 6.49
C LEU A 128 -6.33 3.71 6.00
N VAL A 129 -6.56 2.76 5.08
CA VAL A 129 -7.93 2.43 4.66
C VAL A 129 -8.75 1.91 5.83
N VAL A 130 -8.22 0.96 6.61
CA VAL A 130 -8.99 0.28 7.66
C VAL A 130 -9.07 1.08 8.96
N ALA A 131 -8.07 1.91 9.26
CA ALA A 131 -7.93 2.57 10.56
C ALA A 131 -7.34 3.98 10.50
N GLY A 132 -7.50 4.70 9.37
CA GLY A 132 -6.82 5.96 9.11
C GLY A 132 -6.99 7.03 10.20
N ASN A 133 -8.19 7.17 10.77
CA ASN A 133 -8.42 8.11 11.89
C ASN A 133 -7.57 7.74 13.12
N ILE A 134 -7.53 6.46 13.50
CA ILE A 134 -6.78 5.97 14.66
C ILE A 134 -5.28 6.18 14.43
N VAL A 135 -4.78 5.79 13.25
CA VAL A 135 -3.36 5.87 12.90
C VAL A 135 -2.89 7.32 12.84
N MET A 136 -3.60 8.19 12.12
CA MET A 136 -3.22 9.59 11.97
C MET A 136 -3.34 10.37 13.29
N GLU A 137 -4.36 10.09 14.10
CA GLU A 137 -4.46 10.68 15.43
C GLU A 137 -3.29 10.26 16.33
N LYS A 138 -2.95 8.97 16.33
CA LYS A 138 -1.82 8.44 17.11
C LYS A 138 -0.49 9.05 16.66
N ALA A 139 -0.27 9.17 15.34
CA ALA A 139 0.93 9.79 14.77
C ALA A 139 1.07 11.25 15.23
N ARG A 140 -0.01 12.02 15.21
CA ARG A 140 -0.04 13.40 15.71
C ARG A 140 0.24 13.48 17.22
N GLN A 141 -0.36 12.59 18.02
CA GLN A 141 -0.13 12.53 19.49
C GLN A 141 1.34 12.22 19.81
N CYS A 142 1.94 11.26 19.11
CA CYS A 142 3.33 10.84 19.30
C CYS A 142 4.36 11.72 18.59
N LYS A 143 3.92 12.70 17.78
CA LYS A 143 4.78 13.57 16.94
C LYS A 143 5.64 12.78 15.94
N VAL A 144 5.05 11.72 15.39
CA VAL A 144 5.65 10.83 14.38
C VAL A 144 5.26 11.30 12.99
N LYS A 145 6.21 11.28 12.05
CA LYS A 145 5.93 11.56 10.64
C LYS A 145 5.41 10.30 9.95
N ILE A 146 4.37 10.46 9.15
CA ILE A 146 3.92 9.47 8.17
C ILE A 146 4.33 10.00 6.79
N LEU A 147 5.30 9.34 6.17
CA LEU A 147 5.87 9.68 4.87
C LEU A 147 5.27 8.73 3.81
N PRO A 148 4.45 9.21 2.88
CA PRO A 148 3.83 8.35 1.88
C PRO A 148 4.88 7.80 0.90
N VAL A 149 4.83 6.48 0.70
CA VAL A 149 5.65 5.75 -0.27
C VAL A 149 4.82 5.34 -1.50
N ASP A 150 3.50 5.24 -1.37
CA ASP A 150 2.61 5.06 -2.52
C ASP A 150 2.82 6.21 -3.53
N SER A 151 2.89 5.90 -4.83
CA SER A 151 3.41 6.82 -5.86
C SER A 151 2.61 8.10 -5.95
N GLU A 152 1.30 7.98 -5.94
CA GLU A 152 0.32 9.05 -6.04
C GLU A 152 0.40 9.97 -4.82
N HIS A 153 0.47 9.41 -3.62
CA HIS A 153 0.52 10.19 -2.39
C HIS A 153 1.91 10.79 -2.16
N SER A 154 2.97 10.10 -2.58
CA SER A 154 4.32 10.66 -2.61
C SER A 154 4.40 11.86 -3.56
N ALA A 155 3.72 11.78 -4.71
CA ALA A 155 3.58 12.87 -5.65
C ALA A 155 2.82 14.07 -5.05
N ILE A 156 1.66 13.84 -4.44
CA ILE A 156 0.89 14.88 -3.74
C ILE A 156 1.75 15.50 -2.64
N PHE A 157 2.39 14.69 -1.80
CA PHE A 157 3.24 15.16 -0.71
C PHE A 157 4.37 16.06 -1.22
N GLN A 158 5.00 15.70 -2.35
CA GLN A 158 6.01 16.54 -2.99
C GLN A 158 5.45 17.86 -3.53
N CYS A 159 4.24 17.85 -4.11
CA CYS A 159 3.57 19.07 -4.57
C CYS A 159 3.20 20.02 -3.42
N LEU A 160 2.94 19.48 -2.23
CA LEU A 160 2.59 20.24 -1.03
C LEU A 160 3.80 20.81 -0.28
N VAL A 161 5.04 20.43 -0.63
CA VAL A 161 6.23 21.00 0.03
C VAL A 161 6.32 22.50 -0.26
N GLY A 162 6.34 23.29 0.82
CA GLY A 162 6.36 24.75 0.76
C GLY A 162 4.99 25.40 0.63
N GLU A 163 3.91 24.61 0.61
CA GLU A 163 2.53 25.10 0.50
C GLU A 163 1.77 24.98 1.82
N GLU A 164 0.79 25.86 2.02
CA GLU A 164 -0.12 25.77 3.17
C GLU A 164 -1.39 24.99 2.81
N GLN A 165 -1.83 24.10 3.70
CA GLN A 165 -3.01 23.25 3.47
C GLN A 165 -4.28 24.06 3.13
N ARG A 166 -4.43 25.28 3.66
CA ARG A 166 -5.61 26.13 3.40
C ARG A 166 -5.77 26.55 1.93
N TYR A 167 -4.72 26.44 1.12
CA TYR A 167 -4.77 26.76 -0.31
C TYR A 167 -5.07 25.55 -1.18
N ILE A 168 -5.18 24.35 -0.62
CA ILE A 168 -5.52 23.15 -1.40
C ILE A 168 -6.99 23.25 -1.81
N LYS A 169 -7.22 23.33 -3.12
CA LYS A 169 -8.54 23.29 -3.72
C LYS A 169 -8.95 21.85 -4.03
N ASN A 170 -8.12 21.11 -4.77
CA ASN A 170 -8.33 19.70 -5.06
C ASN A 170 -7.03 18.89 -5.04
N LEU A 171 -7.11 17.64 -4.59
CA LEU A 171 -6.14 16.60 -4.90
C LEU A 171 -6.60 15.86 -6.14
N ILE A 172 -5.71 15.61 -7.10
CA ILE A 172 -6.04 14.89 -8.33
C ILE A 172 -5.15 13.66 -8.42
N ILE A 173 -5.76 12.50 -8.18
CA ILE A 173 -5.10 11.20 -8.11
C ILE A 173 -5.17 10.54 -9.49
N THR A 174 -4.02 10.28 -10.13
CA THR A 174 -3.99 9.66 -11.46
C THR A 174 -3.99 8.15 -11.37
N ALA A 175 -4.67 7.45 -12.29
CA ALA A 175 -4.73 5.99 -12.37
C ALA A 175 -4.17 5.50 -13.71
N SER A 176 -3.52 4.32 -13.75
CA SER A 176 -3.18 3.70 -15.04
C SER A 176 -4.41 3.25 -15.84
N GLY A 177 -5.53 2.98 -15.14
CA GLY A 177 -6.74 2.36 -15.69
C GLY A 177 -6.72 0.83 -15.69
N GLY A 178 -5.60 0.19 -15.30
CA GLY A 178 -5.49 -1.27 -15.19
C GLY A 178 -5.49 -2.02 -16.53
N ALA A 179 -5.47 -3.35 -16.45
CA ALA A 179 -5.33 -4.23 -17.61
C ALA A 179 -6.58 -4.28 -18.53
N PHE A 180 -7.76 -3.95 -17.98
CA PHE A 180 -9.04 -4.05 -18.70
C PHE A 180 -9.58 -2.69 -19.17
N ARG A 181 -8.78 -1.63 -19.07
CA ARG A 181 -9.15 -0.28 -19.54
C ARG A 181 -9.66 -0.33 -20.98
N GLY A 182 -10.82 0.28 -21.23
CA GLY A 182 -11.43 0.39 -22.55
C GLY A 182 -12.18 -0.86 -23.02
N MET A 183 -12.21 -1.94 -22.21
CA MET A 183 -13.04 -3.11 -22.48
C MET A 183 -14.48 -2.87 -22.00
N GLY A 184 -15.45 -3.40 -22.73
CA GLY A 184 -16.85 -3.38 -22.32
C GLY A 184 -17.18 -4.45 -21.25
N LYS A 185 -18.29 -4.25 -20.54
CA LYS A 185 -18.76 -5.14 -19.46
C LYS A 185 -18.79 -6.64 -19.81
N ASP A 186 -19.29 -6.97 -21.00
CA ASP A 186 -19.40 -8.37 -21.43
C ASP A 186 -18.02 -9.01 -21.71
N GLU A 187 -17.07 -8.22 -22.20
CA GLU A 187 -15.69 -8.68 -22.38
C GLU A 187 -15.03 -8.93 -21.02
N ILE A 188 -15.15 -7.97 -20.09
CA ILE A 188 -14.57 -8.05 -18.74
C ILE A 188 -15.10 -9.27 -17.97
N ARG A 189 -16.40 -9.58 -18.11
CA ARG A 189 -17.04 -10.71 -17.42
C ARG A 189 -16.34 -12.06 -17.66
N THR A 190 -15.68 -12.21 -18.81
CA THR A 190 -15.00 -13.46 -19.20
C THR A 190 -13.53 -13.53 -18.76
N LYS A 191 -12.96 -12.41 -18.29
CA LYS A 191 -11.53 -12.33 -17.94
C LYS A 191 -11.22 -13.10 -16.67
N LYS A 192 -9.99 -13.60 -16.61
CA LYS A 192 -9.44 -14.36 -15.49
C LYS A 192 -8.26 -13.63 -14.85
N ALA A 193 -7.80 -14.12 -13.70
CA ALA A 193 -6.67 -13.52 -12.99
C ALA A 193 -5.42 -13.43 -13.87
N LYS A 194 -5.12 -14.47 -14.64
CA LYS A 194 -3.99 -14.49 -15.60
C LYS A 194 -4.02 -13.37 -16.64
N ASP A 195 -5.21 -12.85 -16.97
CA ASP A 195 -5.37 -11.75 -17.93
C ASP A 195 -5.08 -10.42 -17.24
N ALA A 196 -5.52 -10.25 -16.00
CA ALA A 196 -5.25 -9.06 -15.19
C ALA A 196 -3.77 -8.92 -14.82
N LEU A 197 -3.06 -10.04 -14.59
CA LEU A 197 -1.64 -10.07 -14.19
C LEU A 197 -0.68 -9.51 -15.27
N LYS A 198 -1.16 -9.25 -16.49
CA LYS A 198 -0.39 -8.61 -17.57
C LYS A 198 -0.52 -7.09 -17.49
N HIS A 199 -0.03 -6.48 -16.41
CA HIS A 199 -0.16 -5.03 -16.19
C HIS A 199 0.71 -4.23 -17.19
N PRO A 200 0.18 -3.15 -17.83
CA PRO A 200 0.87 -2.47 -18.93
C PRO A 200 2.12 -1.68 -18.52
N ASN A 201 2.10 -1.06 -17.33
CA ASN A 201 3.12 -0.05 -16.97
C ASN A 201 4.01 -0.41 -15.76
N TRP A 202 3.59 -1.38 -14.95
CA TRP A 202 4.14 -1.61 -13.62
C TRP A 202 4.36 -3.10 -13.38
N SER A 203 5.49 -3.44 -12.77
CA SER A 203 5.75 -4.78 -12.25
C SER A 203 5.44 -4.79 -10.76
N MET A 204 4.32 -5.41 -10.38
CA MET A 204 3.77 -5.34 -9.02
C MET A 204 3.34 -6.72 -8.51
N GLY A 205 3.08 -6.82 -7.21
CA GLY A 205 2.52 -8.04 -6.61
C GLY A 205 1.14 -8.39 -7.19
N ALA A 206 0.74 -9.66 -7.07
CA ALA A 206 -0.51 -10.15 -7.65
C ALA A 206 -1.76 -9.40 -7.13
N LYS A 207 -1.86 -9.17 -5.82
CA LYS A 207 -3.01 -8.49 -5.18
C LYS A 207 -3.23 -7.09 -5.75
N ILE A 208 -2.21 -6.24 -5.71
CA ILE A 208 -2.30 -4.87 -6.25
C ILE A 208 -2.56 -4.85 -7.76
N THR A 209 -2.06 -5.85 -8.49
CA THR A 209 -2.35 -5.97 -9.93
C THR A 209 -3.83 -6.26 -10.19
N ILE A 210 -4.47 -7.12 -9.39
CA ILE A 210 -5.93 -7.33 -9.47
C ILE A 210 -6.70 -6.09 -9.02
N ASP A 211 -6.29 -5.44 -7.93
CA ASP A 211 -6.91 -4.20 -7.47
C ASP A 211 -6.82 -3.09 -8.53
N SER A 212 -5.71 -3.02 -9.27
CA SER A 212 -5.54 -2.11 -10.39
C SER A 212 -6.51 -2.48 -11.52
N ALA A 213 -6.65 -3.76 -11.87
CA ALA A 213 -7.59 -4.21 -12.90
C ALA A 213 -9.07 -3.95 -12.55
N THR A 214 -9.43 -3.93 -11.25
CA THR A 214 -10.79 -3.64 -10.78
C THR A 214 -11.03 -2.16 -10.47
N MET A 215 -10.00 -1.31 -10.55
CA MET A 215 -9.98 0.05 -10.00
C MET A 215 -10.24 0.14 -8.48
N MET A 216 -10.28 -0.98 -7.76
CA MET A 216 -10.28 -0.98 -6.29
C MET A 216 -9.01 -0.30 -5.76
N ASN A 217 -7.85 -0.49 -6.40
CA ASN A 217 -6.60 0.15 -5.99
C ASN A 217 -6.78 1.67 -5.88
N LYS A 218 -7.37 2.29 -6.92
CA LYS A 218 -7.63 3.73 -6.92
C LYS A 218 -8.67 4.13 -5.87
N GLY A 219 -9.67 3.29 -5.62
CA GLY A 219 -10.62 3.47 -4.53
C GLY A 219 -9.96 3.50 -3.15
N LEU A 220 -9.06 2.57 -2.87
CA LEU A 220 -8.28 2.52 -1.63
C LEU A 220 -7.38 3.75 -1.48
N GLU A 221 -6.73 4.18 -2.57
CA GLU A 221 -5.86 5.36 -2.57
C GLU A 221 -6.63 6.68 -2.37
N ILE A 222 -7.89 6.77 -2.79
CA ILE A 222 -8.77 7.91 -2.46
C ILE A 222 -9.01 7.98 -0.95
N ILE A 223 -9.29 6.83 -0.30
CA ILE A 223 -9.46 6.75 1.16
C ILE A 223 -8.15 7.12 1.87
N GLU A 224 -7.03 6.61 1.39
CA GLU A 224 -5.71 6.92 1.94
C GLU A 224 -5.38 8.42 1.84
N ALA A 225 -5.63 9.05 0.69
CA ALA A 225 -5.39 10.48 0.47
C ALA A 225 -6.22 11.35 1.41
N TYR A 226 -7.47 10.97 1.67
CA TYR A 226 -8.32 11.64 2.66
C TYR A 226 -7.65 11.67 4.04
N HIS A 227 -7.12 10.53 4.48
CA HIS A 227 -6.47 10.41 5.80
C HIS A 227 -5.10 11.11 5.85
N LEU A 228 -4.27 10.98 4.82
CA LEU A 228 -2.92 11.56 4.79
C LEU A 228 -2.93 13.09 4.75
N PHE A 229 -3.83 13.68 3.97
CA PHE A 229 -3.76 15.11 3.65
C PHE A 229 -4.84 15.95 4.34
N GLY A 230 -5.83 15.32 5.00
CA GLY A 230 -6.82 16.02 5.81
C GLY A 230 -7.76 16.94 5.02
N VAL A 231 -7.93 16.68 3.71
CA VAL A 231 -8.84 17.42 2.83
C VAL A 231 -10.29 16.92 2.97
N LYS A 232 -11.25 17.69 2.48
CA LYS A 232 -12.65 17.21 2.37
C LYS A 232 -12.76 16.14 1.29
N LYS A 233 -13.73 15.23 1.43
CA LYS A 233 -13.92 14.09 0.52
C LYS A 233 -14.15 14.55 -0.92
N GLU A 234 -14.89 15.65 -1.08
CA GLU A 234 -15.25 16.23 -2.38
C GLU A 234 -14.05 16.90 -3.08
N GLN A 235 -12.96 17.17 -2.35
CA GLN A 235 -11.73 17.73 -2.90
C GLN A 235 -10.83 16.66 -3.53
N ILE A 236 -11.16 15.37 -3.41
CA ILE A 236 -10.36 14.28 -3.97
C ILE A 236 -10.97 13.86 -5.30
N LYS A 237 -10.28 14.21 -6.38
CA LYS A 237 -10.62 13.83 -7.75
C LYS A 237 -9.70 12.69 -8.20
N ALA A 238 -10.20 11.88 -9.13
CA ALA A 238 -9.39 10.85 -9.75
C ALA A 238 -9.61 10.85 -11.27
N CYS A 239 -8.56 10.57 -12.03
CA CYS A 239 -8.60 10.50 -13.49
C CYS A 239 -7.67 9.39 -14.00
N VAL A 240 -7.92 8.89 -15.20
CA VAL A 240 -7.03 7.95 -15.88
C VAL A 240 -5.91 8.71 -16.58
N HIS A 241 -4.67 8.40 -16.25
CA HIS A 241 -3.46 8.84 -16.94
C HIS A 241 -2.64 7.61 -17.36
N ARG A 242 -2.91 7.13 -18.58
CA ARG A 242 -2.39 5.83 -19.07
C ARG A 242 -0.87 5.74 -19.15
N GLN A 243 -0.17 6.86 -19.28
CA GLN A 243 1.28 6.91 -19.43
C GLN A 243 2.00 6.73 -18.09
N SER A 244 1.30 6.93 -16.95
CA SER A 244 1.89 6.87 -15.60
C SER A 244 3.17 7.71 -15.46
N ILE A 245 3.20 8.87 -16.14
CA ILE A 245 4.30 9.85 -16.04
C ILE A 245 3.95 10.91 -14.99
N VAL A 246 2.72 11.43 -15.04
CA VAL A 246 2.16 12.28 -13.98
C VAL A 246 1.61 11.39 -12.89
N HIS A 247 2.29 11.34 -11.75
CA HIS A 247 1.95 10.42 -10.65
C HIS A 247 0.81 10.94 -9.79
N SER A 248 0.64 12.25 -9.65
CA SER A 248 -0.56 12.92 -9.12
C SER A 248 -0.36 14.44 -9.17
N MET A 249 -1.42 15.19 -8.86
CA MET A 249 -1.42 16.64 -8.90
C MET A 249 -2.15 17.24 -7.71
N VAL A 250 -1.85 18.52 -7.42
CA VAL A 250 -2.55 19.36 -6.46
C VAL A 250 -2.98 20.63 -7.17
N GLU A 251 -4.28 20.91 -7.16
CA GLU A 251 -4.88 22.17 -7.59
C GLU A 251 -5.06 23.09 -6.38
N PHE A 252 -4.66 24.34 -6.53
CA PHE A 252 -4.74 25.36 -5.48
C PHE A 252 -5.91 26.33 -5.72
N GLU A 253 -6.26 27.13 -4.71
CA GLU A 253 -7.39 28.09 -4.74
C GLU A 253 -7.24 29.17 -5.83
N ASP A 254 -6.02 29.48 -6.25
CA ASP A 254 -5.71 30.38 -7.37
C ASP A 254 -5.78 29.69 -8.75
N ASN A 255 -6.16 28.41 -8.78
CA ASN A 255 -6.26 27.53 -9.95
C ASN A 255 -4.92 27.11 -10.58
N PHE A 256 -3.78 27.40 -9.96
CA PHE A 256 -2.53 26.76 -10.36
C PHE A 256 -2.55 25.28 -9.97
N ILE A 257 -1.88 24.46 -10.80
CA ILE A 257 -1.72 23.02 -10.54
C ILE A 257 -0.23 22.71 -10.45
N LYS A 258 0.17 22.05 -9.37
CA LYS A 258 1.47 21.37 -9.28
C LYS A 258 1.29 19.90 -9.58
N ALA A 259 2.18 19.36 -10.40
CA ALA A 259 2.23 17.95 -10.75
C ALA A 259 3.62 17.40 -10.44
N GLN A 260 3.70 16.19 -9.88
CA GLN A 260 4.97 15.48 -9.80
C GLN A 260 5.06 14.47 -10.95
N MET A 261 6.19 14.50 -11.65
CA MET A 261 6.42 13.72 -12.86
C MET A 261 7.72 12.94 -12.78
N SER A 262 7.68 11.67 -13.17
CA SER A 262 8.87 10.83 -13.38
C SER A 262 8.50 9.61 -14.20
N VAL A 263 9.50 8.80 -14.58
CA VAL A 263 9.23 7.44 -15.05
C VAL A 263 8.51 6.61 -13.96
N PRO A 264 7.70 5.60 -14.33
CA PRO A 264 7.02 4.72 -13.37
C PRO A 264 8.02 3.76 -12.69
N ASP A 265 8.65 4.24 -11.62
CA ASP A 265 9.65 3.53 -10.84
C ASP A 265 9.52 3.89 -9.35
N MET A 266 9.16 2.91 -8.52
CA MET A 266 8.87 3.13 -7.09
C MET A 266 10.10 3.56 -6.30
N ARG A 267 11.32 3.34 -6.83
CA ARG A 267 12.55 3.80 -6.16
C ARG A 267 12.56 5.32 -5.98
N GLY A 268 11.84 6.08 -6.81
CA GLY A 268 11.66 7.52 -6.63
C GLY A 268 10.93 7.87 -5.34
N ALA A 269 9.73 7.30 -5.14
CA ALA A 269 8.90 7.55 -3.97
C ALA A 269 9.54 7.01 -2.68
N ILE A 270 10.12 5.80 -2.73
CA ILE A 270 10.85 5.20 -1.60
C ILE A 270 12.05 6.09 -1.21
N SER A 271 12.86 6.51 -2.19
CA SER A 271 14.02 7.37 -1.94
C SER A 271 13.59 8.71 -1.36
N TYR A 272 12.49 9.30 -1.84
CA TYR A 272 11.98 10.54 -1.29
C TYR A 272 11.61 10.40 0.20
N ALA A 273 10.88 9.36 0.59
CA ALA A 273 10.57 9.09 1.99
C ALA A 273 11.83 8.84 2.84
N PHE A 274 12.84 8.15 2.30
CA PHE A 274 14.06 7.82 3.03
C PHE A 274 14.93 9.04 3.33
N PHE A 275 15.04 9.97 2.36
CA PHE A 275 15.90 11.15 2.45
C PHE A 275 15.19 12.44 2.90
N TYR A 276 13.85 12.45 2.94
CA TYR A 276 13.06 13.62 3.33
C TYR A 276 13.59 14.27 4.63
N PRO A 277 13.75 15.61 4.67
CA PRO A 277 13.34 16.60 3.66
C PRO A 277 14.34 16.85 2.52
N GLN A 278 15.47 16.14 2.51
CA GLN A 278 16.50 16.31 1.49
C GLN A 278 16.24 15.44 0.26
N ARG A 279 16.81 15.85 -0.87
CA ARG A 279 16.89 15.03 -2.09
C ARG A 279 18.27 14.39 -2.19
N THR A 280 18.37 13.31 -2.97
CA THR A 280 19.61 12.59 -3.25
C THR A 280 19.75 12.36 -4.76
N LEU A 281 20.94 11.96 -5.20
CA LEU A 281 21.15 11.50 -6.58
C LEU A 281 20.25 10.30 -6.89
N SER A 282 19.47 10.42 -7.96
CA SER A 282 18.48 9.44 -8.39
C SER A 282 19.12 8.12 -8.83
N VAL A 283 18.44 7.01 -8.56
CA VAL A 283 18.72 5.68 -9.12
C VAL A 283 17.80 5.34 -10.30
N MET A 284 16.82 6.20 -10.58
CA MET A 284 15.91 6.08 -11.71
C MET A 284 16.54 6.71 -12.95
N ARG A 285 16.16 6.22 -14.13
CA ARG A 285 16.47 6.87 -15.41
C ARG A 285 15.80 8.25 -15.50
N GLU A 286 16.41 9.14 -16.27
CA GLU A 286 15.84 10.44 -16.59
C GLU A 286 14.56 10.29 -17.43
N LEU A 287 13.59 11.18 -17.19
CA LEU A 287 12.38 11.30 -17.99
C LEU A 287 12.63 12.28 -19.13
N ASP A 288 12.54 11.79 -20.37
CA ASP A 288 12.49 12.65 -21.55
C ASP A 288 11.03 12.92 -21.94
N LEU A 289 10.67 14.20 -21.98
CA LEU A 289 9.33 14.68 -22.33
C LEU A 289 9.19 15.02 -23.82
N ILE A 290 10.28 15.19 -24.55
CA ILE A 290 10.23 15.63 -25.95
C ILE A 290 9.51 14.56 -26.78
N GLY A 291 8.44 14.97 -27.47
CA GLY A 291 7.64 14.09 -28.32
C GLY A 291 6.63 13.19 -27.57
N GLN A 292 6.52 13.30 -26.24
CA GLN A 292 5.55 12.53 -25.46
C GLN A 292 4.15 13.16 -25.52
N SER A 293 3.11 12.31 -25.50
CA SER A 293 1.71 12.74 -25.33
C SER A 293 1.17 12.29 -23.98
N LEU A 294 0.76 13.23 -23.14
CA LEU A 294 0.13 12.99 -21.85
C LEU A 294 -1.38 13.14 -21.99
N THR A 295 -2.13 12.09 -21.68
CA THR A 295 -3.60 12.10 -21.78
C THR A 295 -4.23 11.92 -20.40
N PHE A 296 -5.40 12.52 -20.21
CA PHE A 296 -6.19 12.45 -18.98
C PHE A 296 -7.64 12.19 -19.37
N GLU A 297 -8.23 11.16 -18.79
CA GLU A 297 -9.56 10.67 -19.12
C GLU A 297 -10.38 10.45 -17.83
N GLU A 298 -11.71 10.48 -17.94
CA GLU A 298 -12.59 10.14 -16.81
C GLU A 298 -12.44 8.66 -16.45
N ILE A 299 -12.73 8.33 -15.19
CA ILE A 299 -12.78 6.94 -14.75
C ILE A 299 -14.15 6.35 -15.11
N ASP A 300 -14.13 5.19 -15.76
CA ASP A 300 -15.32 4.42 -16.11
C ASP A 300 -15.86 3.69 -14.88
N GLU A 301 -16.69 4.37 -14.11
CA GLU A 301 -17.31 3.80 -12.90
C GLU A 301 -18.37 2.72 -13.20
N GLU A 302 -18.92 2.69 -14.42
CA GLU A 302 -19.94 1.73 -14.81
C GLU A 302 -19.34 0.32 -15.01
N ASN A 303 -18.20 0.25 -15.68
CA ASN A 303 -17.49 -1.02 -15.90
C ASN A 303 -16.60 -1.41 -14.72
N PHE A 304 -16.19 -0.45 -13.87
CA PHE A 304 -15.32 -0.66 -12.71
C PHE A 304 -15.97 -0.19 -11.39
N PRO A 305 -17.02 -0.85 -10.91
CA PRO A 305 -17.84 -0.38 -9.77
C PRO A 305 -17.10 -0.34 -8.42
N CYS A 306 -15.96 -1.01 -8.28
CA CYS A 306 -15.18 -1.02 -7.04
C CYS A 306 -14.75 0.39 -6.59
N ILE A 307 -14.48 1.30 -7.52
CA ILE A 307 -14.11 2.68 -7.16
C ILE A 307 -15.28 3.43 -6.53
N SER A 308 -16.50 3.23 -7.03
CA SER A 308 -17.70 3.84 -6.47
C SER A 308 -17.99 3.28 -5.08
N LEU A 309 -17.83 1.96 -4.89
CA LEU A 309 -17.94 1.33 -3.56
C LEU A 309 -16.95 1.92 -2.56
N ALA A 310 -15.71 2.20 -2.98
CA ALA A 310 -14.73 2.83 -2.11
C ALA A 310 -15.09 4.28 -1.76
N LYS A 311 -15.62 5.07 -2.72
CA LYS A 311 -16.12 6.42 -2.48
C LYS A 311 -17.31 6.41 -1.50
N ASP A 312 -18.22 5.46 -1.63
CA ASP A 312 -19.38 5.31 -0.73
C ASP A 312 -18.95 4.86 0.68
N ALA A 313 -17.98 3.94 0.78
CA ALA A 313 -17.39 3.54 2.06
C ALA A 313 -16.69 4.73 2.74
N LEU A 314 -15.92 5.52 1.98
CA LEU A 314 -15.31 6.75 2.50
C LEU A 314 -16.35 7.74 2.99
N LYS A 315 -17.44 7.94 2.22
CA LYS A 315 -18.54 8.83 2.59
C LYS A 315 -19.18 8.40 3.91
N SER A 316 -19.41 7.10 4.07
CA SER A 316 -19.97 6.49 5.29
C SER A 316 -19.01 6.59 6.49
N GLY A 317 -17.71 6.39 6.26
CA GLY A 317 -16.68 6.35 7.30
C GLY A 317 -16.83 5.14 8.22
N GLY A 318 -16.38 5.26 9.48
CA GLY A 318 -16.51 4.21 10.49
C GLY A 318 -15.92 2.88 10.05
N THR A 319 -16.65 1.78 10.29
CA THR A 319 -16.25 0.43 9.91
C THR A 319 -16.39 0.10 8.42
N ALA A 320 -17.02 0.97 7.61
CA ALA A 320 -17.31 0.65 6.22
C ALA A 320 -16.02 0.46 5.38
N THR A 321 -14.99 1.29 5.60
CA THR A 321 -13.72 1.17 4.88
C THR A 321 -12.93 -0.08 5.30
N CYS A 322 -13.08 -0.52 6.55
CA CYS A 322 -12.52 -1.79 7.03
C CYS A 322 -13.20 -2.99 6.36
N VAL A 323 -14.53 -3.00 6.29
CA VAL A 323 -15.29 -4.06 5.59
C VAL A 323 -14.92 -4.11 4.10
N LEU A 324 -14.88 -2.95 3.43
CA LEU A 324 -14.47 -2.82 2.04
C LEU A 324 -13.10 -3.49 1.79
N ASN A 325 -12.08 -3.11 2.57
CA ASN A 325 -10.73 -3.64 2.43
C ASN A 325 -10.66 -5.14 2.70
N SER A 326 -11.22 -5.57 3.84
CA SER A 326 -11.06 -6.94 4.34
C SER A 326 -11.80 -7.94 3.45
N ALA A 327 -12.99 -7.58 2.97
CA ALA A 327 -13.70 -8.36 1.97
C ALA A 327 -12.93 -8.40 0.63
N ASN A 328 -12.39 -7.26 0.18
CA ASN A 328 -11.61 -7.19 -1.04
C ASN A 328 -10.36 -8.10 -0.99
N GLU A 329 -9.64 -8.14 0.13
CA GLU A 329 -8.46 -9.02 0.27
C GLU A 329 -8.80 -10.51 0.07
N GLU A 330 -9.89 -11.00 0.66
CA GLU A 330 -10.32 -12.40 0.49
C GLU A 330 -10.86 -12.66 -0.92
N LEU A 331 -11.63 -11.72 -1.49
CA LEU A 331 -12.20 -11.87 -2.84
C LEU A 331 -11.13 -11.83 -3.94
N VAL A 332 -10.11 -10.98 -3.79
CA VAL A 332 -8.97 -10.96 -4.72
C VAL A 332 -8.21 -12.28 -4.65
N ASN A 333 -8.02 -12.85 -3.45
CA ASN A 333 -7.40 -14.17 -3.30
C ASN A 333 -8.23 -15.28 -3.97
N ALA A 334 -9.56 -15.25 -3.83
CA ALA A 334 -10.45 -16.19 -4.52
C ALA A 334 -10.40 -16.00 -6.05
N TYR A 335 -10.37 -14.76 -6.54
CA TYR A 335 -10.25 -14.47 -7.97
C TYR A 335 -8.89 -14.94 -8.54
N LEU A 336 -7.80 -14.75 -7.79
CA LEU A 336 -6.47 -15.25 -8.14
C LEU A 336 -6.41 -16.78 -8.28
N LYS A 337 -7.30 -17.50 -7.60
CA LYS A 337 -7.45 -18.96 -7.67
C LYS A 337 -8.52 -19.41 -8.67
N ASP A 338 -9.06 -18.48 -9.46
CA ASP A 338 -10.15 -18.70 -10.42
C ASP A 338 -11.45 -19.25 -9.78
N GLU A 339 -11.67 -19.05 -8.48
CA GLU A 339 -12.85 -19.52 -7.73
C GLU A 339 -14.10 -18.64 -7.95
N ILE A 340 -13.90 -17.38 -8.35
CA ILE A 340 -14.97 -16.41 -8.62
C ILE A 340 -14.74 -15.68 -9.95
N GLY A 341 -15.79 -15.03 -10.48
CA GLY A 341 -15.70 -14.12 -11.62
C GLY A 341 -15.33 -12.69 -11.21
N PHE A 342 -14.96 -11.86 -12.18
CA PHE A 342 -14.49 -10.49 -11.96
C PHE A 342 -15.49 -9.62 -11.16
N TYR A 343 -16.78 -9.65 -11.55
CA TYR A 343 -17.82 -8.83 -10.90
C TYR A 343 -18.33 -9.39 -9.57
N ASP A 344 -17.97 -10.63 -9.22
CA ASP A 344 -18.28 -11.15 -7.88
C ASP A 344 -17.54 -10.34 -6.80
N ILE A 345 -16.37 -9.79 -7.13
CA ILE A 345 -15.60 -8.91 -6.22
C ILE A 345 -16.48 -7.72 -5.78
N SER A 346 -17.00 -6.92 -6.72
CA SER A 346 -17.83 -5.77 -6.37
C SER A 346 -19.15 -6.16 -5.73
N ASN A 347 -19.78 -7.24 -6.23
CA ASN A 347 -21.11 -7.65 -5.74
C ASN A 347 -21.04 -8.11 -4.28
N VAL A 348 -20.07 -8.95 -3.93
CA VAL A 348 -19.94 -9.48 -2.55
C VAL A 348 -19.48 -8.39 -1.59
N ILE A 349 -18.59 -7.48 -2.02
CA ILE A 349 -18.22 -6.29 -1.23
C ILE A 349 -19.46 -5.46 -0.90
N TYR A 350 -20.29 -5.17 -1.91
CA TYR A 350 -21.52 -4.42 -1.71
C TYR A 350 -22.44 -5.09 -0.69
N GLU A 351 -22.66 -6.41 -0.81
CA GLU A 351 -23.47 -7.16 0.15
C GLU A 351 -22.90 -7.13 1.56
N ALA A 352 -21.59 -7.30 1.72
CA ALA A 352 -20.90 -7.22 3.01
C ALA A 352 -21.12 -5.84 3.65
N LEU A 353 -20.99 -4.76 2.87
CA LEU A 353 -21.26 -3.40 3.33
C LEU A 353 -22.70 -3.20 3.79
N GLN A 354 -23.70 -3.84 3.15
CA GLN A 354 -25.10 -3.74 3.58
C GLN A 354 -25.40 -4.54 4.86
N LYS A 355 -24.72 -5.66 5.07
CA LYS A 355 -25.03 -6.58 6.18
C LYS A 355 -24.24 -6.32 7.46
N HIS A 356 -23.10 -5.63 7.38
CA HIS A 356 -22.27 -5.41 8.55
C HIS A 356 -22.96 -4.53 9.60
N LYS A 357 -22.67 -4.79 10.87
CA LYS A 357 -23.10 -3.93 11.97
C LYS A 357 -22.21 -2.67 11.99
N PHE A 358 -22.70 -1.59 11.39
CA PHE A 358 -21.96 -0.34 11.28
C PHE A 358 -21.60 0.26 12.65
N ILE A 359 -20.33 0.63 12.83
CA ILE A 359 -19.83 1.40 13.96
C ILE A 359 -19.19 2.68 13.43
N SER A 360 -19.75 3.83 13.83
CA SER A 360 -19.32 5.14 13.30
C SER A 360 -17.92 5.57 13.77
N LYS A 361 -17.57 5.23 15.02
CA LYS A 361 -16.29 5.57 15.65
C LYS A 361 -15.71 4.34 16.36
N PRO A 362 -15.21 3.36 15.58
CA PRO A 362 -14.70 2.12 16.17
C PRO A 362 -13.38 2.36 16.90
N SER A 363 -13.19 1.61 17.98
CA SER A 363 -11.89 1.37 18.60
C SER A 363 -11.02 0.47 17.72
N LEU A 364 -9.73 0.35 18.06
CA LEU A 364 -8.82 -0.55 17.35
C LEU A 364 -9.29 -2.01 17.43
N ASP A 365 -9.75 -2.45 18.60
CA ASP A 365 -10.25 -3.83 18.77
C ASP A 365 -11.50 -4.08 17.91
N GLU A 366 -12.42 -3.11 17.83
CA GLU A 366 -13.59 -3.22 16.96
C GLU A 366 -13.21 -3.26 15.47
N ILE A 367 -12.15 -2.56 15.05
CA ILE A 367 -11.59 -2.67 13.70
C ILE A 367 -11.02 -4.07 13.44
N LEU A 368 -10.27 -4.64 14.38
CA LEU A 368 -9.73 -6.00 14.25
C LEU A 368 -10.83 -7.06 14.21
N GLN A 369 -11.88 -6.91 15.01
CA GLN A 369 -13.05 -7.81 14.96
C GLN A 369 -13.84 -7.65 13.67
N MET A 370 -13.91 -6.43 13.12
CA MET A 370 -14.59 -6.18 11.85
C MET A 370 -13.85 -6.80 10.65
N ASP A 371 -12.52 -6.81 10.65
CA ASP A 371 -11.73 -7.54 9.65
C ASP A 371 -12.07 -9.03 9.65
N ILE A 372 -12.05 -9.66 10.83
CA ILE A 372 -12.41 -11.08 10.98
C ILE A 372 -13.81 -11.34 10.44
N TRP A 373 -14.79 -10.54 10.87
CA TRP A 373 -16.18 -10.67 10.42
C TRP A 373 -16.30 -10.56 8.89
N ALA A 374 -15.65 -9.57 8.26
CA ALA A 374 -15.74 -9.35 6.83
C ALA A 374 -15.09 -10.49 6.03
N ARG A 375 -13.98 -11.04 6.53
CA ARG A 375 -13.33 -12.20 5.93
C ARG A 375 -14.20 -13.45 6.03
N ASP A 376 -14.79 -13.69 7.19
CA ASP A 376 -15.66 -14.84 7.41
C ASP A 376 -16.94 -14.75 6.58
N TYR A 377 -17.50 -13.54 6.42
CA TYR A 377 -18.62 -13.29 5.51
C TYR A 377 -18.29 -13.72 4.07
N VAL A 378 -17.12 -13.36 3.56
CA VAL A 378 -16.67 -13.77 2.21
C VAL A 378 -16.44 -15.29 2.15
N ARG A 379 -15.80 -15.89 3.16
CA ARG A 379 -15.53 -17.34 3.17
C ARG A 379 -16.82 -18.15 3.20
N ASP A 380 -17.83 -17.69 3.92
CA ASP A 380 -19.14 -18.34 3.93
C ASP A 380 -19.84 -18.20 2.58
N TYR A 381 -19.76 -17.03 1.93
CA TYR A 381 -20.22 -16.87 0.55
C TYR A 381 -19.55 -17.88 -0.39
N LEU A 382 -18.22 -18.03 -0.32
CA LEU A 382 -17.47 -18.96 -1.17
C LEU A 382 -17.88 -20.42 -0.94
N LYS A 383 -18.16 -20.83 0.30
CA LYS A 383 -18.64 -22.19 0.61
C LYS A 383 -19.99 -22.49 -0.02
N THR A 384 -20.88 -21.50 -0.15
CA THR A 384 -22.23 -21.71 -0.74
C THR A 384 -22.23 -21.86 -2.27
N ARG A 385 -21.08 -21.66 -2.93
CA ARG A 385 -20.92 -21.81 -4.39
C ARG A 385 -20.40 -23.18 -4.82
N VAL A 386 -19.82 -23.94 -3.90
CA VAL A 386 -19.38 -25.33 -4.10
C VAL A 386 -20.59 -26.24 -3.88
#